data_AF-A0A7C2IWL1-F1
#
_entry.id   AF-A0A7C2IWL1-F1
#
_cell.length_a   1.000
_cell.length_b   1.000
_cell.length_c   1.000
_cell.angle_alpha   90.00
_cell.angle_beta   90.00
_cell.angle_gamma   90.00
#
_symmetry.space_group_name_H-M   'P 1'
#
loop_
_entity.id
_entity.type
_entity.pdbx_description
1 polymer ?
#
loop_
_entity_poly.entity_id
_entity_poly.type
_entity_poly.pdbx_seq_one_letter_code
_entity_poly.pdbx_strand_id
1 'polypeptide(L)'
;MLATMRRLALVLGCGALFAALSWAQTGAIEGDVIGEDGQPLQGALIRIERVDIKGNYRVKTNKKGHYFHAGLPLGTYNVHVEVDGQIRDAVRGVRVGLGDPVAVNFNLAEVRRRQEALQAAAQAGQLSEEQMRGLSKEQREALEKQMRERSEAMRRNKALNDAFNAGMAAKTAGQWDAAVENFQKAAEIDASQHVVWANLAESYMSLADTKRGPEQEAAMAKSLEAWEKVVSMMPNEAAYHNNYGLALAKGKKFEQATAALEKAAAIDPAGAGRYYYNLGAVLVNTGHLEEAGQAFKKAIDADPNYAPAQYQYGIYLVSKATTTPEGQVVPPPGTIEAFQKYLQLEPNGPFAESAKGMLQTLQSTVQTQYVNPEAEKKTKKR
;
A
#
# COMPACT_ATOMS: atom_id res chain seq x y z
N MET A 1 84.44 48.14 20.94
CA MET A 1 83.40 48.20 19.87
C MET A 1 83.50 47.09 18.82
N LEU A 2 84.69 46.60 18.42
CA LEU A 2 84.80 45.55 17.38
C LEU A 2 84.36 44.14 17.83
N ALA A 3 84.41 43.79 19.12
CA ALA A 3 84.07 42.45 19.60
C ALA A 3 82.55 42.17 19.64
N THR A 4 81.73 43.21 19.83
CA THR A 4 80.26 43.10 19.88
C THR A 4 79.62 43.00 18.49
N MET A 5 80.20 43.63 17.46
CA MET A 5 79.71 43.52 16.08
C MET A 5 79.95 42.14 15.43
N ARG A 6 81.01 41.42 15.83
CA ARG A 6 81.28 40.07 15.33
C ARG A 6 80.28 39.01 15.82
N ARG A 7 79.70 39.21 17.02
CA ARG A 7 78.68 38.29 17.57
C ARG A 7 77.29 38.54 16.96
N LEU A 8 76.97 39.78 16.59
CA LEU A 8 75.69 40.10 15.96
C LEU A 8 75.61 39.61 14.50
N ALA A 9 76.73 39.67 13.75
CA ALA A 9 76.81 39.14 12.39
C ALA A 9 76.72 37.59 12.35
N LEU A 10 77.20 36.89 13.38
CA LEU A 10 77.11 35.44 13.46
C LEU A 10 75.67 34.96 13.79
N VAL A 11 74.93 35.71 14.62
CA VAL A 11 73.54 35.37 14.98
C VAL A 11 72.57 35.67 13.83
N LEU A 12 72.80 36.74 13.06
CA LEU A 12 72.01 37.03 11.85
C LEU A 12 72.35 36.07 10.69
N GLY A 13 73.60 35.61 10.57
CA GLY A 13 74.00 34.59 9.60
C GLY A 13 73.38 33.21 9.90
N CYS A 14 73.31 32.80 11.17
CA CYS A 14 72.69 31.53 11.55
C CYS A 14 71.15 31.57 11.52
N GLY A 15 70.51 32.72 11.76
CA GLY A 15 69.06 32.88 11.63
C GLY A 15 68.57 32.88 10.17
N ALA A 16 69.37 33.41 9.24
CA ALA A 16 69.03 33.41 7.81
C ALA A 16 69.33 32.09 7.09
N LEU A 17 70.24 31.25 7.61
CA LEU A 17 70.56 29.93 7.06
C LEU A 17 69.56 28.82 7.46
N PHE A 18 68.76 29.02 8.51
CA PHE A 18 67.65 28.11 8.87
C PHE A 18 66.29 28.48 8.24
N ALA A 19 66.23 29.58 7.49
CA ALA A 19 65.07 29.94 6.66
C ALA A 19 65.19 29.41 5.22
N ALA A 20 66.12 28.48 4.96
CA ALA A 20 66.15 27.70 3.74
C ALA A 20 64.98 26.72 3.74
N LEU A 21 63.82 27.21 3.26
CA LEU A 21 62.89 26.45 2.42
C LEU A 21 62.76 24.96 2.80
N SER A 22 62.11 24.66 3.93
CA SER A 22 61.54 23.32 4.15
C SER A 22 60.33 23.17 3.22
N TRP A 23 60.58 22.87 1.95
CA TRP A 23 59.50 22.43 1.06
C TRP A 23 59.03 21.11 1.66
N ALA A 24 57.79 21.07 2.15
CA ALA A 24 57.19 19.80 2.51
C ALA A 24 57.32 18.89 1.27
N GLN A 25 58.00 17.76 1.44
CA GLN A 25 58.04 16.75 0.40
C GLN A 25 56.61 16.25 0.20
N THR A 26 56.01 16.61 -0.93
CA THR A 26 54.63 16.27 -1.29
C THR A 26 54.59 15.51 -2.60
N GLY A 27 53.64 14.59 -2.73
CA GLY A 27 53.31 13.94 -3.98
C GLY A 27 52.01 14.49 -4.59
N ALA A 28 51.55 13.82 -5.64
CA ALA A 28 50.34 14.14 -6.35
C ALA A 28 49.54 12.88 -6.69
N ILE A 29 48.24 13.04 -6.89
CA ILE A 29 47.35 12.04 -7.49
C ILE A 29 46.69 12.67 -8.70
N GLU A 30 46.59 11.91 -9.78
CA GLU A 30 45.88 12.31 -10.98
C GLU A 30 45.05 11.16 -11.54
N GLY A 31 44.16 11.45 -12.47
CA GLY A 31 43.47 10.41 -13.22
C GLY A 31 42.28 10.91 -14.00
N ASP A 32 41.60 9.96 -14.63
CA ASP A 32 40.43 10.22 -15.47
C ASP A 32 39.18 9.56 -14.88
N VAL A 33 38.04 10.22 -15.05
CA VAL A 33 36.72 9.69 -14.72
C VAL A 33 35.89 9.54 -15.98
N ILE A 34 35.47 8.32 -16.25
CA ILE A 34 34.49 7.97 -17.28
C ILE A 34 33.13 7.79 -16.61
N GLY A 35 32.11 8.48 -17.12
CA GLY A 35 30.74 8.41 -16.65
C GLY A 35 30.05 7.09 -16.98
N GLU A 36 28.83 6.91 -16.47
CA GLU A 36 28.03 5.71 -16.74
C GLU A 36 27.59 5.56 -18.20
N ASP A 37 27.61 6.65 -18.96
CA ASP A 37 27.37 6.73 -20.40
C ASP A 37 28.60 6.38 -21.25
N GLY A 38 29.75 6.11 -20.60
CA GLY A 38 31.02 5.80 -21.26
C GLY A 38 31.77 7.03 -21.78
N GLN A 39 31.30 8.24 -21.51
CA GLN A 39 31.97 9.49 -21.90
C GLN A 39 32.78 10.07 -20.73
N PRO A 40 33.78 10.94 -20.98
CA PRO A 40 34.49 11.61 -19.90
C PRO A 40 33.56 12.46 -19.03
N LEU A 41 33.60 12.27 -17.72
CA LEU A 41 32.65 12.89 -16.79
C LEU A 41 33.21 14.20 -16.23
N GLN A 42 32.67 15.33 -16.67
CA GLN A 42 33.02 16.65 -16.15
C GLN A 42 32.37 16.94 -14.79
N GLY A 43 33.13 17.54 -13.88
CA GLY A 43 32.61 18.07 -12.62
C GLY A 43 32.40 17.04 -11.51
N ALA A 44 32.79 15.77 -11.73
CA ALA A 44 32.82 14.75 -10.69
C ALA A 44 33.79 15.16 -9.57
N LEU A 45 33.39 14.98 -8.32
CA LEU A 45 34.18 15.36 -7.16
C LEU A 45 35.05 14.19 -6.72
N ILE A 46 36.37 14.36 -6.78
CA ILE A 46 37.33 13.42 -6.22
C ILE A 46 37.65 13.82 -4.79
N ARG A 47 37.40 12.91 -3.85
CA ARG A 47 37.76 13.05 -2.44
C ARG A 47 38.95 12.15 -2.14
N ILE A 48 40.03 12.76 -1.67
CA ILE A 48 41.29 12.08 -1.33
C ILE A 48 41.42 12.16 0.18
N GLU A 49 41.24 11.04 0.86
CA GLU A 49 41.24 10.94 2.32
C GLU A 49 42.48 10.19 2.79
N ARG A 50 43.24 10.82 3.67
CA ARG A 50 44.45 10.22 4.24
C ARG A 50 44.08 9.20 5.31
N VAL A 51 44.73 8.04 5.30
CA VAL A 51 44.36 6.88 6.13
C VAL A 51 45.02 6.90 7.51
N ASP A 52 46.24 7.42 7.60
CA ASP A 52 47.09 7.37 8.80
C ASP A 52 46.92 8.59 9.74
N ILE A 53 46.64 9.77 9.19
CA ILE A 53 46.31 10.98 9.96
C ILE A 53 45.19 11.77 9.28
N LYS A 54 44.55 12.68 10.03
CA LYS A 54 43.46 13.50 9.51
C LYS A 54 43.92 14.39 8.35
N GLY A 55 43.48 14.06 7.13
CA GLY A 55 43.70 14.85 5.92
C GLY A 55 42.62 14.54 4.90
N ASN A 56 41.97 15.57 4.36
CA ASN A 56 40.90 15.44 3.37
C ASN A 56 41.08 16.50 2.30
N TYR A 57 41.20 16.05 1.06
CA TYR A 57 41.46 16.89 -0.10
C TYR A 57 40.39 16.65 -1.16
N ARG A 58 40.10 17.69 -1.95
CA ARG A 58 39.00 17.67 -2.92
C ARG A 58 39.42 18.33 -4.22
N VAL A 59 39.12 17.67 -5.33
CA VAL A 59 39.32 18.23 -6.68
C VAL A 59 38.17 17.81 -7.58
N LYS A 60 37.81 18.64 -8.58
CA LYS A 60 36.81 18.29 -9.57
C LYS A 60 37.45 17.96 -10.91
N THR A 61 36.85 17.04 -11.63
CA THR A 61 37.26 16.72 -13.01
C THR A 61 36.93 17.85 -13.98
N ASN A 62 37.76 18.00 -15.01
CA ASN A 62 37.58 18.98 -16.07
C ASN A 62 36.69 18.45 -17.22
N LYS A 63 36.57 19.21 -18.32
CA LYS A 63 35.76 18.83 -19.51
C LYS A 63 36.18 17.51 -20.17
N LYS A 64 37.43 17.08 -19.97
CA LYS A 64 37.97 15.81 -20.47
C LYS A 64 37.86 14.68 -19.44
N GLY A 65 37.14 14.89 -18.33
CA GLY A 65 37.05 13.91 -17.23
C GLY A 65 38.31 13.79 -16.38
N HIS A 66 39.37 14.55 -16.69
CA HIS A 66 40.66 14.47 -16.02
C HIS A 66 40.67 15.31 -14.73
N TYR A 67 41.36 14.84 -13.70
CA TYR A 67 41.64 15.56 -12.47
C TYR A 67 43.10 15.42 -12.06
N PHE A 68 43.60 16.42 -11.34
CA PHE A 68 44.96 16.45 -10.82
C PHE A 68 44.98 17.17 -9.48
N HIS A 69 45.57 16.56 -8.45
CA HIS A 69 45.74 17.14 -7.13
C HIS A 69 47.16 16.94 -6.61
N ALA A 70 47.96 18.00 -6.62
CA ALA A 70 49.31 18.04 -6.05
C ALA A 70 49.32 18.51 -4.59
N GLY A 71 50.49 18.45 -3.95
CA GLY A 71 50.68 18.96 -2.59
C GLY A 71 50.22 17.99 -1.49
N LEU A 72 50.02 16.72 -1.84
CA LEU A 72 49.63 15.69 -0.87
C LEU A 72 50.85 15.29 -0.03
N PRO A 73 50.79 15.32 1.31
CA PRO A 73 51.82 14.73 2.14
C PRO A 73 52.09 13.26 1.74
N LEU A 74 53.33 12.81 1.87
CA LEU A 74 53.65 11.40 1.62
C LEU A 74 52.88 10.51 2.59
N GLY A 75 52.24 9.45 2.07
CA GLY A 75 51.36 8.61 2.87
C GLY A 75 50.41 7.76 2.05
N THR A 76 49.44 7.14 2.73
CA THR A 76 48.44 6.25 2.12
C THR A 76 47.07 6.91 2.14
N TYR A 77 46.36 6.81 1.02
CA TYR A 77 45.10 7.51 0.78
C TYR A 77 43.99 6.56 0.29
N ASN A 78 42.76 6.89 0.64
CA ASN A 78 41.57 6.39 -0.03
C ASN A 78 41.07 7.49 -0.97
N VAL A 79 40.86 7.15 -2.23
CA VAL A 79 40.40 8.08 -3.27
C VAL A 79 39.00 7.65 -3.68
N HIS A 80 38.06 8.58 -3.60
CA HIS A 80 36.65 8.36 -3.90
C HIS A 80 36.21 9.26 -5.03
N VAL A 81 35.39 8.75 -5.93
CA VAL A 81 34.65 9.56 -6.89
C VAL A 81 33.21 9.74 -6.39
N GLU A 82 32.78 11.00 -6.31
CA GLU A 82 31.47 11.42 -5.85
C GLU A 82 30.73 12.14 -6.99
N VAL A 83 29.49 11.71 -7.25
CA VAL A 83 28.59 12.29 -8.26
C VAL A 83 27.25 12.51 -7.58
N ASP A 84 26.71 13.73 -7.69
CA ASP A 84 25.45 14.14 -7.03
C ASP A 84 25.43 13.91 -5.51
N GLY A 85 26.56 14.11 -4.84
CA GLY A 85 26.69 13.94 -3.39
C GLY A 85 26.81 12.49 -2.91
N GLN A 86 26.87 11.52 -3.83
CA GLN A 86 26.98 10.09 -3.52
C GLN A 86 28.31 9.53 -4.02
N ILE A 87 29.00 8.76 -3.17
CA ILE A 87 30.21 8.03 -3.55
C ILE A 87 29.80 6.93 -4.53
N ARG A 88 30.34 6.98 -5.76
CA ARG A 88 30.04 6.02 -6.84
C ARG A 88 31.07 4.91 -6.95
N ASP A 89 32.33 5.20 -6.63
CA ASP A 89 33.41 4.21 -6.60
C ASP A 89 34.55 4.69 -5.69
N ALA A 90 35.44 3.79 -5.28
CA ALA A 90 36.56 4.10 -4.40
C ALA A 90 37.77 3.18 -4.61
N VAL A 91 38.96 3.77 -4.69
CA VAL A 91 40.24 3.06 -4.66
C VAL A 91 40.89 3.30 -3.31
N ARG A 92 41.09 2.22 -2.54
CA ARG A 92 41.67 2.28 -1.19
C ARG A 92 43.15 1.93 -1.20
N GLY A 93 43.91 2.52 -0.27
CA GLY A 93 45.32 2.15 -0.07
C GLY A 93 46.29 2.74 -1.10
N VAL A 94 45.94 3.84 -1.75
CA VAL A 94 46.79 4.53 -2.74
C VAL A 94 48.00 5.14 -2.02
N ARG A 95 49.20 4.63 -2.30
CA ARG A 95 50.44 5.10 -1.67
C ARG A 95 51.06 6.24 -2.48
N VAL A 96 51.08 7.43 -1.91
CA VAL A 96 51.67 8.63 -2.51
C VAL A 96 53.10 8.82 -1.99
N GLY A 97 54.06 8.77 -2.91
CA GLY A 97 55.49 8.94 -2.67
C GLY A 97 56.07 10.18 -3.33
N LEU A 98 57.40 10.32 -3.26
CA LEU A 98 58.15 11.30 -4.04
C LEU A 98 58.24 10.85 -5.50
N GLY A 99 58.01 11.76 -6.44
CA GLY A 99 58.14 11.49 -7.87
C GLY A 99 56.86 11.83 -8.63
N ASP A 100 56.60 11.06 -9.69
CA ASP A 100 55.47 11.28 -10.58
C ASP A 100 54.11 11.12 -9.87
N PRO A 101 53.06 11.80 -10.34
CA PRO A 101 51.71 11.64 -9.82
C PRO A 101 51.24 10.18 -9.87
N VAL A 102 50.54 9.75 -8.82
CA VAL A 102 49.94 8.42 -8.80
C VAL A 102 48.62 8.44 -9.57
N ALA A 103 48.53 7.65 -10.63
CA ALA A 103 47.33 7.53 -11.44
C ALA A 103 46.23 6.73 -10.73
N VAL A 104 45.04 7.30 -10.60
CA VAL A 104 43.84 6.68 -10.03
C VAL A 104 42.64 7.01 -10.91
N ASN A 105 42.22 6.04 -11.73
CA ASN A 105 41.16 6.21 -12.72
C ASN A 105 39.86 5.58 -12.22
N PHE A 106 38.73 6.16 -12.63
CA PHE A 106 37.39 5.65 -12.33
C PHE A 106 36.59 5.43 -13.61
N ASN A 107 36.01 4.25 -13.78
CA ASN A 107 35.16 3.91 -14.92
C ASN A 107 33.76 3.51 -14.45
N LEU A 108 32.88 4.49 -14.32
CA LEU A 108 31.54 4.25 -13.79
C LEU A 108 30.68 3.39 -14.72
N ALA A 109 30.92 3.45 -16.04
CA ALA A 109 30.28 2.54 -16.99
C ALA A 109 30.66 1.06 -16.77
N GLU A 110 31.88 0.78 -16.32
CA GLU A 110 32.32 -0.57 -15.96
C GLU A 110 31.76 -1.00 -14.61
N VAL A 111 31.76 -0.10 -13.61
CA VAL A 111 31.13 -0.35 -12.30
C VAL A 111 29.66 -0.70 -12.47
N ARG A 112 28.93 0.07 -13.28
CA ARG A 112 27.52 -0.19 -13.61
C ARG A 112 27.34 -1.55 -14.29
N ARG A 113 28.12 -1.84 -15.34
CA ARG A 113 28.06 -3.15 -16.03
C ARG A 113 28.36 -4.32 -15.10
N ARG A 114 29.33 -4.18 -14.20
CA ARG A 114 29.66 -5.20 -13.18
C ARG A 114 28.52 -5.39 -12.19
N GLN A 115 27.87 -4.30 -11.74
CA GLN A 115 26.68 -4.39 -10.87
C GLN A 115 25.48 -5.02 -11.58
N GLU A 116 25.21 -4.65 -12.83
CA GLU A 116 24.16 -5.25 -13.66
C GLU A 116 24.43 -6.74 -13.88
N ALA A 117 25.69 -7.13 -14.16
CA ALA A 117 26.09 -8.53 -14.28
C ALA A 117 25.96 -9.31 -12.97
N LEU A 118 26.30 -8.71 -11.82
CA LEU A 118 26.10 -9.31 -10.50
C LEU A 118 24.62 -9.47 -10.16
N GLN A 119 23.78 -8.49 -10.51
CA GLN A 119 22.32 -8.59 -10.37
C GLN A 119 21.74 -9.65 -11.31
N ALA A 120 22.22 -9.73 -12.55
CA ALA A 120 21.83 -10.76 -13.51
C ALA A 120 22.28 -12.15 -13.05
N ALA A 121 23.48 -12.30 -12.48
CA ALA A 121 23.97 -13.55 -11.91
C ALA A 121 23.18 -13.96 -10.66
N ALA A 122 22.81 -13.00 -9.81
CA ALA A 122 21.94 -13.22 -8.66
C ALA A 122 20.51 -13.63 -9.08
N GLN A 123 19.99 -13.07 -10.18
CA GLN A 123 18.72 -13.47 -10.79
C GLN A 123 18.83 -14.82 -11.51
N ALA A 124 19.97 -15.13 -12.13
CA ALA A 124 20.22 -16.39 -12.83
C ALA A 124 20.66 -17.54 -11.89
N GLY A 125 20.95 -17.25 -10.62
CA GLY A 125 21.37 -18.24 -9.62
C GLY A 125 22.79 -18.79 -9.82
N GLN A 126 23.67 -18.08 -10.54
CA GLN A 126 25.03 -18.55 -10.82
C GLN A 126 26.05 -17.95 -9.84
N LEU A 127 26.94 -18.79 -9.30
CA LEU A 127 28.07 -18.40 -8.46
C LEU A 127 29.27 -17.97 -9.31
N SER A 128 30.11 -17.09 -8.77
CA SER A 128 31.45 -16.87 -9.33
C SER A 128 32.33 -18.11 -9.15
N GLU A 129 33.21 -18.41 -10.10
CA GLU A 129 34.11 -19.58 -10.03
C GLU A 129 34.95 -19.63 -8.73
N GLU A 130 35.24 -18.46 -8.16
CA GLU A 130 36.04 -18.31 -6.95
C GLU A 130 35.31 -18.84 -5.70
N GLN A 131 33.98 -18.67 -5.62
CA GLN A 131 33.15 -19.20 -4.53
C GLN A 131 32.98 -20.73 -4.59
N MET A 132 33.23 -21.34 -5.75
CA MET A 132 33.05 -22.78 -5.98
C MET A 132 34.32 -23.61 -5.77
N ARG A 133 35.50 -22.97 -5.68
CA ARG A 133 36.81 -23.66 -5.61
C ARG A 133 37.09 -24.44 -4.32
N GLY A 134 36.33 -24.20 -3.25
CA GLY A 134 36.55 -24.85 -1.94
C GLY A 134 35.48 -25.89 -1.54
N LEU A 135 34.49 -26.15 -2.40
CA LEU A 135 33.35 -27.02 -2.08
C LEU A 135 33.55 -28.42 -2.65
N SER A 136 33.09 -29.45 -1.93
CA SER A 136 32.93 -30.78 -2.51
C SER A 136 31.88 -30.76 -3.63
N LYS A 137 31.92 -31.75 -4.53
CA LYS A 137 30.93 -31.88 -5.62
C LYS A 137 29.49 -31.86 -5.09
N GLU A 138 29.24 -32.61 -4.01
CA GLU A 138 27.93 -32.69 -3.37
C GLU A 138 27.50 -31.35 -2.74
N GLN A 139 28.43 -30.63 -2.08
CA GLN A 139 28.16 -29.31 -1.51
C GLN A 139 27.86 -28.27 -2.60
N ARG A 140 28.54 -28.35 -3.73
CA ARG A 140 28.31 -27.48 -4.89
C ARG A 140 26.94 -27.73 -5.51
N GLU A 141 26.58 -28.99 -5.76
CA GLU A 141 25.28 -29.35 -6.32
C GLU A 141 24.12 -28.95 -5.38
N ALA A 142 24.28 -29.14 -4.07
CA ALA A 142 23.29 -28.72 -3.08
C ALA A 142 23.13 -27.19 -3.05
N LEU A 143 24.23 -26.43 -3.12
CA LEU A 143 24.20 -24.98 -3.12
C LEU A 143 23.60 -24.42 -4.41
N GLU A 144 23.96 -24.96 -5.57
CA GLU A 144 23.37 -24.59 -6.87
C GLU A 144 21.87 -24.85 -6.89
N LYS A 145 21.42 -26.01 -6.37
CA LYS A 145 20.00 -26.34 -6.21
C LYS A 145 19.29 -25.34 -5.31
N GLN A 146 19.83 -25.05 -4.12
CA GLN A 146 19.24 -24.10 -3.17
C GLN A 146 19.13 -22.68 -3.78
N MET A 147 20.17 -22.23 -4.48
CA MET A 147 20.17 -20.92 -5.14
C MET A 147 19.15 -20.83 -6.26
N ARG A 148 19.01 -21.90 -7.05
CA ARG A 148 17.99 -22.00 -8.09
C ARG A 148 16.58 -21.97 -7.50
N GLU A 149 16.31 -22.75 -6.46
CA GLU A 149 15.02 -22.75 -5.75
C GLU A 149 14.71 -21.36 -5.18
N ARG A 150 15.70 -20.70 -4.57
CA ARG A 150 15.55 -19.33 -4.06
C ARG A 150 15.28 -18.31 -5.17
N SER A 151 15.98 -18.40 -6.29
CA SER A 151 15.76 -17.51 -7.44
C SER A 151 14.37 -17.74 -8.05
N GLU A 152 13.97 -19.00 -8.24
CA GLU A 152 12.65 -19.35 -8.76
C GLU A 152 11.54 -18.86 -7.80
N ALA A 153 11.70 -19.00 -6.49
CA ALA A 153 10.79 -18.47 -5.48
C ALA A 153 10.71 -16.93 -5.53
N MET A 154 11.85 -16.24 -5.62
CA MET A 154 11.88 -14.78 -5.77
C MET A 154 11.17 -14.32 -7.04
N ARG A 155 11.40 -15.02 -8.16
CA ARG A 155 10.75 -14.71 -9.44
C ARG A 155 9.23 -14.92 -9.35
N ARG A 156 8.78 -16.01 -8.72
CA ARG A 156 7.35 -16.26 -8.47
C ARG A 156 6.74 -15.19 -7.59
N ASN A 157 7.38 -14.83 -6.48
CA ASN A 157 6.91 -13.78 -5.58
C ASN A 157 6.82 -12.41 -6.28
N LYS A 158 7.83 -12.07 -7.09
CA LYS A 158 7.80 -10.84 -7.90
C LYS A 158 6.65 -10.87 -8.89
N ALA A 159 6.49 -11.95 -9.66
CA ALA A 159 5.42 -12.09 -10.64
C ALA A 159 4.03 -12.03 -10.00
N LEU A 160 3.85 -12.64 -8.81
CA LEU A 160 2.63 -12.57 -8.02
C LEU A 160 2.31 -11.12 -7.63
N ASN A 161 3.29 -10.41 -7.07
CA ASN A 161 3.12 -9.01 -6.66
C ASN A 161 2.83 -8.09 -7.86
N ASP A 162 3.55 -8.27 -8.97
CA ASP A 162 3.34 -7.48 -10.19
C ASP A 162 1.92 -7.71 -10.75
N ALA A 163 1.48 -8.96 -10.84
CA ALA A 163 0.13 -9.31 -11.30
C ALA A 163 -0.95 -8.76 -10.35
N PHE A 164 -0.77 -8.91 -9.03
CA PHE A 164 -1.71 -8.38 -8.05
C PHE A 164 -1.82 -6.84 -8.13
N ASN A 165 -0.69 -6.14 -8.20
CA ASN A 165 -0.68 -4.68 -8.29
C ASN A 165 -1.27 -4.17 -9.60
N ALA A 166 -1.01 -4.84 -10.73
CA ALA A 166 -1.64 -4.52 -12.00
C ALA A 166 -3.17 -4.74 -11.94
N GLY A 167 -3.62 -5.83 -11.30
CA GLY A 167 -5.04 -6.10 -11.07
C GLY A 167 -5.71 -5.01 -10.22
N MET A 168 -5.06 -4.59 -9.13
CA MET A 168 -5.54 -3.50 -8.27
C MET A 168 -5.62 -2.17 -9.03
N ALA A 169 -4.60 -1.82 -9.81
CA ALA A 169 -4.60 -0.60 -10.61
C ALA A 169 -5.75 -0.59 -11.64
N ALA A 170 -5.95 -1.72 -12.35
CA ALA A 170 -7.06 -1.88 -13.29
C ALA A 170 -8.43 -1.80 -12.60
N LYS A 171 -8.57 -2.42 -11.42
CA LYS A 171 -9.79 -2.38 -10.59
C LYS A 171 -10.14 -0.95 -10.20
N THR A 172 -9.17 -0.17 -9.72
CA THR A 172 -9.37 1.26 -9.38
C THR A 172 -9.72 2.09 -10.61
N ALA A 173 -9.17 1.76 -11.78
CA ALA A 173 -9.50 2.41 -13.05
C ALA A 173 -10.85 1.97 -13.66
N GLY A 174 -11.57 1.03 -13.03
CA GLY A 174 -12.82 0.46 -13.56
C GLY A 174 -12.62 -0.42 -14.81
N GLN A 175 -11.38 -0.83 -15.09
CA GLN A 175 -11.02 -1.69 -16.23
C GLN A 175 -11.20 -3.16 -15.84
N TRP A 176 -12.45 -3.60 -15.73
CA TRP A 176 -12.79 -4.90 -15.12
C TRP A 176 -12.23 -6.10 -15.88
N ASP A 177 -12.18 -6.07 -17.22
CA ASP A 177 -11.56 -7.13 -18.02
C ASP A 177 -10.07 -7.29 -17.69
N ALA A 178 -9.32 -6.18 -17.61
CA ALA A 178 -7.89 -6.19 -17.25
C ALA A 178 -7.66 -6.56 -15.77
N ALA A 179 -8.56 -6.14 -14.87
CA ALA A 179 -8.50 -6.52 -13.46
C ALA A 179 -8.64 -8.03 -13.30
N VAL A 180 -9.66 -8.63 -13.95
CA VAL A 180 -9.88 -10.08 -13.97
C VAL A 180 -8.64 -10.81 -14.52
N GLU A 181 -8.11 -10.39 -15.65
CA GLU A 181 -6.93 -11.05 -16.27
C GLU A 181 -5.73 -11.08 -15.32
N ASN A 182 -5.44 -9.95 -14.66
CA ASN A 182 -4.29 -9.85 -13.76
C ASN A 182 -4.47 -10.61 -12.44
N PHE A 183 -5.68 -10.59 -11.87
CA PHE A 183 -5.95 -11.41 -10.68
C PHE A 183 -5.99 -12.92 -11.00
N GLN A 184 -6.40 -13.32 -12.20
CA GLN A 184 -6.26 -14.71 -12.64
C GLN A 184 -4.80 -15.14 -12.73
N LYS A 185 -3.94 -14.31 -13.36
CA LYS A 185 -2.49 -14.55 -13.40
C LYS A 185 -1.91 -14.70 -11.99
N ALA A 186 -2.29 -13.82 -11.06
CA ALA A 186 -1.87 -13.92 -9.67
C ALA A 186 -2.34 -15.23 -9.00
N ALA A 187 -3.59 -15.64 -9.24
CA ALA A 187 -4.15 -16.89 -8.70
C ALA A 187 -3.52 -18.15 -9.32
N GLU A 188 -3.06 -18.10 -10.56
CA GLU A 188 -2.30 -19.18 -11.21
C GLU A 188 -0.89 -19.33 -10.64
N ILE A 189 -0.26 -18.22 -10.23
CA ILE A 189 1.07 -18.22 -9.61
C ILE A 189 0.99 -18.80 -8.19
N ASP A 190 0.01 -18.38 -7.41
CA ASP A 190 -0.24 -18.90 -6.07
C ASP A 190 -1.75 -18.96 -5.75
N ALA A 191 -2.31 -20.16 -5.89
CA ALA A 191 -3.72 -20.41 -5.62
C ALA A 191 -4.09 -20.38 -4.12
N SER A 192 -3.10 -20.30 -3.21
CA SER A 192 -3.34 -20.24 -1.76
C SER A 192 -3.60 -18.82 -1.23
N GLN A 193 -3.56 -17.80 -2.10
CA GLN A 193 -3.77 -16.41 -1.71
C GLN A 193 -5.25 -16.02 -1.73
N HIS A 194 -5.94 -16.17 -0.60
CA HIS A 194 -7.38 -15.85 -0.49
C HIS A 194 -7.71 -14.39 -0.89
N VAL A 195 -6.80 -13.44 -0.62
CA VAL A 195 -6.98 -12.02 -0.99
C VAL A 195 -7.01 -11.82 -2.51
N VAL A 196 -6.22 -12.62 -3.26
CA VAL A 196 -6.24 -12.60 -4.74
C VAL A 196 -7.60 -13.10 -5.24
N TRP A 197 -8.08 -14.22 -4.70
CA TRP A 197 -9.38 -14.78 -5.07
C TRP A 197 -10.54 -13.84 -4.71
N ALA A 198 -10.50 -13.16 -3.57
CA ALA A 198 -11.52 -12.18 -3.19
C ALA A 198 -11.56 -11.00 -4.18
N ASN A 199 -10.40 -10.45 -4.55
CA ASN A 199 -10.35 -9.38 -5.55
C ASN A 199 -10.75 -9.85 -6.95
N LEU A 200 -10.43 -11.09 -7.31
CA LEU A 200 -10.89 -11.71 -8.56
C LEU A 200 -12.42 -11.84 -8.58
N ALA A 201 -13.01 -12.31 -7.48
CA ALA A 201 -14.46 -12.46 -7.34
C ALA A 201 -15.18 -11.11 -7.46
N GLU A 202 -14.70 -10.09 -6.75
CA GLU A 202 -15.22 -8.72 -6.86
C GLU A 202 -15.09 -8.17 -8.28
N SER A 203 -13.95 -8.39 -8.94
CA SER A 203 -13.73 -7.93 -10.31
C SER A 203 -14.67 -8.62 -11.31
N TYR A 204 -14.93 -9.92 -11.14
CA TYR A 204 -15.94 -10.63 -11.93
C TYR A 204 -17.35 -10.11 -11.67
N MET A 205 -17.68 -9.79 -10.41
CA MET A 205 -18.98 -9.25 -10.04
C MET A 205 -19.23 -7.87 -10.65
N SER A 206 -18.21 -7.02 -10.71
CA SER A 206 -18.25 -5.71 -11.37
C SER A 206 -18.23 -5.84 -12.89
N LEU A 207 -17.50 -6.81 -13.45
CA LEU A 207 -17.57 -7.13 -14.88
C LEU A 207 -18.99 -7.54 -15.27
N ALA A 208 -19.66 -8.37 -14.47
CA ALA A 208 -21.03 -8.77 -14.72
C ALA A 208 -22.02 -7.58 -14.78
N ASP A 209 -21.75 -6.47 -14.10
CA ASP A 209 -22.58 -5.25 -14.19
C ASP A 209 -22.45 -4.53 -15.52
N THR A 210 -21.31 -4.69 -16.21
CA THR A 210 -21.06 -4.03 -17.49
C THR A 210 -21.51 -4.84 -18.70
N LYS A 211 -21.78 -6.13 -18.50
CA LYS A 211 -22.20 -7.06 -19.56
C LYS A 211 -23.71 -7.32 -19.52
N ARG A 212 -24.22 -8.03 -20.51
CA ARG A 212 -25.63 -8.45 -20.63
C ARG A 212 -25.72 -9.88 -21.15
N GLY A 213 -26.83 -10.56 -20.86
CA GLY A 213 -27.11 -11.89 -21.38
C GLY A 213 -26.05 -12.93 -20.94
N PRO A 214 -25.62 -13.83 -21.84
CA PRO A 214 -24.71 -14.92 -21.48
C PRO A 214 -23.37 -14.48 -20.86
N GLU A 215 -22.82 -13.34 -21.29
CA GLU A 215 -21.57 -12.82 -20.73
C GLU A 215 -21.72 -12.36 -19.27
N GLN A 216 -22.87 -11.74 -18.95
CA GLN A 216 -23.19 -11.35 -17.58
C GLN A 216 -23.35 -12.58 -16.68
N GLU A 217 -24.07 -13.60 -17.16
CA GLU A 217 -24.28 -14.85 -16.42
C GLU A 217 -22.96 -15.59 -16.18
N ALA A 218 -22.11 -15.67 -17.20
CA ALA A 218 -20.78 -16.30 -17.09
C ALA A 218 -19.86 -15.55 -16.11
N ALA A 219 -19.81 -14.21 -16.17
CA ALA A 219 -19.04 -13.41 -15.23
C ALA A 219 -19.57 -13.57 -13.79
N MET A 220 -20.89 -13.58 -13.61
CA MET A 220 -21.51 -13.80 -12.30
C MET A 220 -21.19 -15.20 -11.75
N ALA A 221 -21.27 -16.25 -12.59
CA ALA A 221 -20.92 -17.60 -12.18
C ALA A 221 -19.46 -17.69 -11.69
N LYS A 222 -18.52 -17.10 -12.44
CA LYS A 222 -17.10 -17.05 -12.03
C LYS A 222 -16.86 -16.25 -10.75
N SER A 223 -17.62 -15.18 -10.51
CA SER A 223 -17.59 -14.46 -9.23
C SER A 223 -17.97 -15.38 -8.07
N LEU A 224 -19.07 -16.13 -8.21
CA LEU A 224 -19.55 -17.03 -7.16
C LEU A 224 -18.57 -18.19 -6.90
N GLU A 225 -17.99 -18.77 -7.94
CA GLU A 225 -16.94 -19.81 -7.80
C GLU A 225 -15.70 -19.27 -7.08
N ALA A 226 -15.27 -18.06 -7.41
CA ALA A 226 -14.13 -17.42 -6.75
C ALA A 226 -14.44 -17.12 -5.27
N TRP A 227 -15.63 -16.63 -4.95
CA TRP A 227 -16.04 -16.44 -3.55
C TRP A 227 -16.17 -17.75 -2.78
N GLU A 228 -16.67 -18.82 -3.40
CA GLU A 228 -16.75 -20.14 -2.78
C GLU A 228 -15.36 -20.66 -2.39
N LYS A 229 -14.35 -20.44 -3.23
CA LYS A 229 -12.94 -20.72 -2.88
C LYS A 229 -12.47 -19.90 -1.69
N VAL A 230 -12.76 -18.59 -1.67
CA VAL A 230 -12.36 -17.70 -0.55
C VAL A 230 -12.93 -18.20 0.78
N VAL A 231 -14.23 -18.48 0.85
CA VAL A 231 -14.86 -18.94 2.10
C VAL A 231 -14.47 -20.37 2.47
N SER A 232 -14.01 -21.18 1.52
CA SER A 232 -13.43 -22.50 1.79
C SER A 232 -12.03 -22.40 2.40
N MET A 233 -11.22 -21.43 1.95
CA MET A 233 -9.88 -21.18 2.49
C MET A 233 -9.93 -20.51 3.86
N MET A 234 -10.90 -19.61 4.05
CA MET A 234 -11.06 -18.79 5.26
C MET A 234 -12.48 -18.94 5.83
N PRO A 235 -12.82 -20.13 6.38
CA PRO A 235 -14.20 -20.45 6.78
C PRO A 235 -14.72 -19.65 7.97
N ASN A 236 -13.82 -19.03 8.75
CA ASN A 236 -14.14 -18.25 9.96
C ASN A 236 -13.89 -16.75 9.77
N GLU A 237 -13.85 -16.27 8.52
CA GLU A 237 -13.74 -14.84 8.22
C GLU A 237 -15.11 -14.26 7.87
N ALA A 238 -15.72 -13.55 8.82
CA ALA A 238 -17.08 -13.03 8.69
C ALA A 238 -17.24 -12.08 7.50
N ALA A 239 -16.21 -11.26 7.21
CA ALA A 239 -16.25 -10.34 6.08
C ALA A 239 -16.39 -11.06 4.73
N TYR A 240 -15.77 -12.24 4.57
CA TYR A 240 -15.88 -13.04 3.36
C TYR A 240 -17.23 -13.71 3.19
N HIS A 241 -17.82 -14.24 4.27
CA HIS A 241 -19.19 -14.75 4.23
C HIS A 241 -20.19 -13.64 3.89
N ASN A 242 -20.00 -12.44 4.44
CA ASN A 242 -20.83 -11.29 4.08
C ASN A 242 -20.73 -10.95 2.58
N ASN A 243 -19.51 -10.82 2.05
CA ASN A 243 -19.33 -10.45 0.65
C ASN A 243 -19.81 -11.55 -0.30
N TYR A 244 -19.62 -12.82 0.06
CA TYR A 244 -20.18 -13.95 -0.67
C TYR A 244 -21.71 -13.92 -0.65
N GLY A 245 -22.33 -13.65 0.50
CA GLY A 245 -23.78 -13.50 0.63
C GLY A 245 -24.34 -12.39 -0.28
N LEU A 246 -23.66 -11.24 -0.34
CA LEU A 246 -24.04 -10.15 -1.25
C LEU A 246 -23.88 -10.55 -2.73
N ALA A 247 -22.82 -11.27 -3.09
CA ALA A 247 -22.61 -11.79 -4.44
C ALA A 247 -23.70 -12.83 -4.82
N LEU A 248 -24.05 -13.72 -3.89
CA LEU A 248 -25.13 -14.71 -4.05
C LEU A 248 -26.47 -14.03 -4.29
N ALA A 249 -26.79 -12.99 -3.52
CA ALA A 249 -28.02 -12.21 -3.71
C ALA A 249 -28.06 -11.57 -5.10
N LYS A 250 -26.94 -10.99 -5.55
CA LYS A 250 -26.82 -10.41 -6.89
C LYS A 250 -26.96 -11.45 -8.01
N GLY A 251 -26.44 -12.66 -7.77
CA GLY A 251 -26.63 -13.84 -8.62
C GLY A 251 -28.00 -14.51 -8.45
N LYS A 252 -28.95 -13.88 -7.74
CA LYS A 252 -30.32 -14.37 -7.48
C LYS A 252 -30.40 -15.70 -6.71
N LYS A 253 -29.35 -16.07 -5.96
CA LYS A 253 -29.30 -17.26 -5.10
C LYS A 253 -29.67 -16.90 -3.66
N PHE A 254 -30.91 -16.50 -3.43
CA PHE A 254 -31.33 -15.84 -2.20
C PHE A 254 -31.24 -16.68 -0.94
N GLU A 255 -31.63 -17.96 -0.99
CA GLU A 255 -31.52 -18.86 0.17
C GLU A 255 -30.06 -19.01 0.63
N GLN A 256 -29.13 -19.15 -0.33
CA GLN A 256 -27.70 -19.24 -0.05
C GLN A 256 -27.15 -17.91 0.47
N ALA A 257 -27.64 -16.78 -0.06
CA ALA A 257 -27.27 -15.45 0.40
C ALA A 257 -27.65 -15.24 1.87
N THR A 258 -28.86 -15.63 2.25
CA THR A 258 -29.33 -15.60 3.65
C THR A 258 -28.44 -16.43 4.55
N ALA A 259 -28.18 -17.69 4.20
CA ALA A 259 -27.33 -18.56 4.98
C ALA A 259 -25.91 -18.00 5.17
N ALA A 260 -25.32 -17.39 4.13
CA ALA A 260 -24.01 -16.77 4.21
C ALA A 260 -23.98 -15.53 5.12
N LEU A 261 -25.00 -14.67 5.04
CA LEU A 261 -25.10 -13.47 5.90
C LEU A 261 -25.38 -13.83 7.37
N GLU A 262 -26.22 -14.83 7.62
CA GLU A 262 -26.43 -15.36 8.98
C GLU A 262 -25.16 -15.99 9.55
N LYS A 263 -24.39 -16.70 8.71
CA LYS A 263 -23.08 -17.24 9.09
C LYS A 263 -22.08 -16.14 9.42
N ALA A 264 -22.04 -15.04 8.65
CA ALA A 264 -21.20 -13.88 8.97
C ALA A 264 -21.54 -13.30 10.35
N ALA A 265 -22.83 -13.13 10.66
CA ALA A 265 -23.31 -12.67 11.97
C ALA A 265 -22.96 -13.65 13.12
N ALA A 266 -22.97 -14.95 12.85
CA ALA A 266 -22.59 -15.96 13.84
C ALA A 266 -21.07 -15.99 14.11
N ILE A 267 -20.25 -15.75 13.08
CA ILE A 267 -18.78 -15.72 13.21
C ILE A 267 -18.31 -14.48 13.96
N ASP A 268 -18.91 -13.32 13.67
CA ASP A 268 -18.60 -12.05 14.32
C ASP A 268 -19.86 -11.43 14.95
N PRO A 269 -20.18 -11.81 16.21
CA PRO A 269 -21.29 -11.24 16.95
C PRO A 269 -21.19 -9.73 17.18
N ALA A 270 -19.97 -9.17 17.23
CA ALA A 270 -19.77 -7.73 17.43
C ALA A 270 -20.12 -6.92 16.17
N GLY A 271 -19.88 -7.50 14.99
CA GLY A 271 -20.26 -6.95 13.68
C GLY A 271 -21.67 -7.35 13.21
N ALA A 272 -22.40 -8.19 13.96
CA ALA A 272 -23.68 -8.78 13.56
C ALA A 272 -24.73 -7.76 13.09
N GLY A 273 -24.77 -6.57 13.67
CA GLY A 273 -25.65 -5.48 13.24
C GLY A 273 -25.55 -5.17 11.73
N ARG A 274 -24.32 -5.05 11.22
CA ARG A 274 -24.06 -4.80 9.78
C ARG A 274 -24.50 -5.97 8.90
N TYR A 275 -24.25 -7.20 9.35
CA TYR A 275 -24.56 -8.40 8.55
C TYR A 275 -26.07 -8.65 8.47
N TYR A 276 -26.81 -8.47 9.57
CA TYR A 276 -28.26 -8.54 9.56
C TYR A 276 -28.92 -7.38 8.79
N TYR A 277 -28.31 -6.19 8.81
CA TYR A 277 -28.75 -5.10 7.94
C TYR A 277 -28.63 -5.47 6.46
N ASN A 278 -27.48 -6.02 6.05
CA ASN A 278 -27.27 -6.48 4.69
C ASN A 278 -28.27 -7.57 4.30
N LEU A 279 -28.60 -8.49 5.22
CA LEU A 279 -29.66 -9.48 5.03
C LEU A 279 -31.01 -8.80 4.79
N GLY A 280 -31.39 -7.83 5.63
CA GLY A 280 -32.63 -7.07 5.43
C GLY A 280 -32.68 -6.36 4.08
N ALA A 281 -31.57 -5.75 3.65
CA ALA A 281 -31.48 -5.09 2.34
C ALA A 281 -31.65 -6.08 1.17
N VAL A 282 -31.06 -7.28 1.26
CA VAL A 282 -31.25 -8.35 0.27
C VAL A 282 -32.72 -8.79 0.24
N LEU A 283 -33.36 -8.95 1.39
CA LEU A 283 -34.76 -9.37 1.49
C LEU A 283 -35.71 -8.30 0.92
N VAL A 284 -35.45 -7.01 1.16
CA VAL A 284 -36.22 -5.91 0.53
C VAL A 284 -36.12 -5.98 -1.00
N ASN A 285 -34.90 -6.12 -1.53
CA ASN A 285 -34.67 -6.15 -2.98
C ASN A 285 -35.29 -7.37 -3.68
N THR A 286 -35.72 -8.36 -2.91
CA THR A 286 -36.34 -9.60 -3.40
C THR A 286 -37.82 -9.71 -3.08
N GLY A 287 -38.40 -8.68 -2.45
CA GLY A 287 -39.83 -8.62 -2.14
C GLY A 287 -40.24 -9.29 -0.82
N HIS A 288 -39.29 -9.79 -0.03
CA HIS A 288 -39.56 -10.46 1.26
C HIS A 288 -39.64 -9.44 2.41
N LEU A 289 -40.60 -8.52 2.35
CA LEU A 289 -40.67 -7.36 3.25
C LEU A 289 -40.83 -7.73 4.74
N GLU A 290 -41.59 -8.79 5.06
CA GLU A 290 -41.77 -9.24 6.45
C GLU A 290 -40.45 -9.75 7.06
N GLU A 291 -39.75 -10.61 6.33
CA GLU A 291 -38.46 -11.16 6.73
C GLU A 291 -37.39 -10.07 6.80
N ALA A 292 -37.44 -9.09 5.89
CA ALA A 292 -36.57 -7.93 5.94
C ALA A 292 -36.76 -7.14 7.23
N GLY A 293 -38.01 -6.89 7.64
CA GLY A 293 -38.33 -6.25 8.91
C GLY A 293 -37.74 -6.99 10.12
N GLN A 294 -37.83 -8.32 10.12
CA GLN A 294 -37.21 -9.15 11.16
C GLN A 294 -35.67 -9.06 11.14
N ALA A 295 -35.06 -9.02 9.96
CA ALA A 295 -33.61 -8.88 9.83
C ALA A 295 -33.13 -7.50 10.30
N PHE A 296 -33.81 -6.41 9.95
CA PHE A 296 -33.50 -5.08 10.48
C PHE A 296 -33.69 -5.01 12.00
N LYS A 297 -34.72 -5.67 12.53
CA LYS A 297 -34.88 -5.80 13.99
C LYS A 297 -33.71 -6.55 14.63
N LYS A 298 -33.28 -7.70 14.08
CA LYS A 298 -32.09 -8.43 14.54
C LYS A 298 -30.84 -7.55 14.47
N ALA A 299 -30.70 -6.71 13.43
CA ALA A 299 -29.60 -5.77 13.31
C ALA A 299 -29.59 -4.74 14.46
N ILE A 300 -30.75 -4.18 14.81
CA ILE A 300 -30.91 -3.25 15.94
C ILE A 300 -30.66 -3.96 17.28
N ASP A 301 -31.16 -5.19 17.44
CA ASP A 301 -30.98 -5.95 18.68
C ASP A 301 -29.50 -6.34 18.88
N ALA A 302 -28.75 -6.56 17.79
CA ALA A 302 -27.31 -6.82 17.82
C ALA A 302 -26.46 -5.55 18.01
N ASP A 303 -26.79 -4.46 17.33
CA ASP A 303 -26.17 -3.15 17.49
C ASP A 303 -27.23 -2.03 17.47
N PRO A 304 -27.66 -1.55 18.64
CA PRO A 304 -28.65 -0.47 18.74
C PRO A 304 -28.19 0.86 18.14
N ASN A 305 -26.88 1.02 17.90
CA ASN A 305 -26.28 2.22 17.33
C ASN A 305 -26.01 2.09 15.81
N TYR A 306 -26.39 0.99 15.18
CA TYR A 306 -26.32 0.84 13.73
C TYR A 306 -27.45 1.61 13.05
N ALA A 307 -27.22 2.91 12.84
CA ALA A 307 -28.23 3.86 12.37
C ALA A 307 -28.99 3.41 11.10
N PRO A 308 -28.35 2.87 10.05
CA PRO A 308 -29.08 2.43 8.86
C PRO A 308 -30.18 1.39 9.14
N ALA A 309 -29.99 0.51 10.12
CA ALA A 309 -31.02 -0.45 10.51
C ALA A 309 -32.22 0.22 11.20
N GLN A 310 -32.00 1.26 12.02
CA GLN A 310 -33.08 2.05 12.63
C GLN A 310 -33.96 2.69 11.55
N TYR A 311 -33.34 3.32 10.54
CA TYR A 311 -34.08 3.92 9.43
C TYR A 311 -34.89 2.87 8.65
N GLN A 312 -34.24 1.79 8.22
CA GLN A 312 -34.93 0.75 7.43
C GLN A 312 -36.03 0.03 8.21
N TYR A 313 -35.84 -0.18 9.52
CA TYR A 313 -36.89 -0.72 10.38
C TYR A 313 -38.07 0.25 10.51
N GLY A 314 -37.82 1.55 10.65
CA GLY A 314 -38.87 2.58 10.61
C GLY A 314 -39.67 2.56 9.31
N ILE A 315 -38.99 2.46 8.16
CA ILE A 315 -39.64 2.34 6.83
C ILE A 315 -40.48 1.06 6.74
N TYR A 316 -39.94 -0.06 7.24
CA TYR A 316 -40.68 -1.31 7.33
C TYR A 316 -41.97 -1.14 8.15
N LEU A 317 -41.90 -0.52 9.32
CA LEU A 317 -43.09 -0.29 10.17
C LEU A 317 -44.11 0.65 9.50
N VAL A 318 -43.65 1.69 8.79
CA VAL A 318 -44.55 2.55 7.98
C VAL A 318 -45.32 1.72 6.94
N SER A 319 -44.67 0.74 6.29
CA SER A 319 -45.34 -0.16 5.35
C SER A 319 -46.43 -1.05 5.99
N LYS A 320 -46.41 -1.16 7.32
CA LYS A 320 -47.39 -1.90 8.14
C LYS A 320 -48.44 -0.99 8.78
N ALA A 321 -48.42 0.31 8.48
CA ALA A 321 -49.41 1.24 8.99
C ALA A 321 -50.82 0.85 8.53
N THR A 322 -51.75 0.95 9.47
CA THR A 322 -53.18 0.72 9.21
C THR A 322 -53.91 2.04 9.08
N THR A 323 -55.10 2.04 8.50
CA THR A 323 -55.94 3.23 8.39
C THR A 323 -57.19 3.07 9.25
N THR A 324 -57.55 4.08 10.03
CA THR A 324 -58.83 4.09 10.75
C THR A 324 -60.01 4.28 9.78
N PRO A 325 -61.26 4.00 10.19
CA PRO A 325 -62.44 4.30 9.38
C PRO A 325 -62.55 5.77 8.94
N GLU A 326 -61.97 6.69 9.72
CA GLU A 326 -61.92 8.13 9.45
C GLU A 326 -60.80 8.52 8.47
N GLY A 327 -60.05 7.54 7.95
CA GLY A 327 -58.98 7.77 6.97
C GLY A 327 -57.62 8.14 7.59
N GLN A 328 -57.46 8.05 8.91
CA GLN A 328 -56.21 8.39 9.58
C GLN A 328 -55.20 7.25 9.52
N VAL A 329 -53.95 7.55 9.13
CA VAL A 329 -52.85 6.56 9.12
C VAL A 329 -52.30 6.38 10.54
N VAL A 330 -52.36 5.14 11.02
CA VAL A 330 -51.87 4.70 12.34
C VAL A 330 -50.69 3.76 12.12
N PRO A 331 -49.44 4.21 12.38
CA PRO A 331 -48.27 3.36 12.28
C PRO A 331 -48.19 2.39 13.48
N PRO A 332 -47.49 1.24 13.34
CA PRO A 332 -47.19 0.38 14.47
C PRO A 332 -46.36 1.10 15.55
N PRO A 333 -46.45 0.67 16.83
CA PRO A 333 -45.56 1.16 17.88
C PRO A 333 -44.08 0.96 17.52
N GLY A 334 -43.21 1.89 17.92
CA GLY A 334 -41.78 1.84 17.59
C GLY A 334 -41.41 2.59 16.30
N THR A 335 -42.37 2.97 15.46
CA THR A 335 -42.10 3.64 14.17
C THR A 335 -41.44 5.01 14.37
N ILE A 336 -41.99 5.82 15.29
CA ILE A 336 -41.48 7.16 15.58
C ILE A 336 -40.11 7.06 16.27
N GLU A 337 -39.99 6.14 17.22
CA GLU A 337 -38.78 5.89 17.99
C GLU A 337 -37.62 5.47 17.08
N ALA A 338 -37.87 4.64 16.07
CA ALA A 338 -36.86 4.21 15.11
C ALA A 338 -36.29 5.40 14.31
N PHE A 339 -37.14 6.29 13.77
CA PHE A 339 -36.67 7.48 13.05
C PHE A 339 -35.99 8.49 13.97
N GLN A 340 -36.49 8.69 15.20
CA GLN A 340 -35.84 9.54 16.20
C GLN A 340 -34.46 8.99 16.57
N LYS A 341 -34.33 7.68 16.76
CA LYS A 341 -33.05 7.04 17.07
C LYS A 341 -32.08 7.16 15.90
N TYR A 342 -32.53 6.97 14.66
CA TYR A 342 -31.72 7.23 13.48
C TYR A 342 -31.20 8.68 13.47
N LEU A 343 -32.06 9.68 13.66
CA LEU A 343 -31.66 11.10 13.67
C LEU A 343 -30.76 11.45 14.86
N GLN A 344 -30.88 10.74 15.99
CA GLN A 344 -29.96 10.90 17.11
C GLN A 344 -28.54 10.42 16.74
N LEU A 345 -28.43 9.30 16.02
CA LEU A 345 -27.16 8.70 15.61
C LEU A 345 -26.53 9.44 14.42
N GLU A 346 -27.34 9.79 13.42
CA GLU A 346 -26.92 10.42 12.17
C GLU A 346 -27.82 11.62 11.81
N PRO A 347 -27.73 12.75 12.54
CA PRO A 347 -28.58 13.93 12.31
C PRO A 347 -28.40 14.58 10.93
N ASN A 348 -27.26 14.32 10.29
CA ASN A 348 -26.90 14.78 8.94
C ASN A 348 -26.61 13.59 7.99
N GLY A 349 -27.09 12.39 8.32
CA GLY A 349 -26.89 11.18 7.51
C GLY A 349 -27.69 11.21 6.19
N PRO A 350 -27.44 10.24 5.30
CA PRO A 350 -28.05 10.20 3.96
C PRO A 350 -29.58 10.15 3.97
N PHE A 351 -30.17 9.62 5.05
CA PHE A 351 -31.62 9.54 5.23
C PHE A 351 -32.19 10.58 6.21
N ALA A 352 -31.40 11.57 6.65
CA ALA A 352 -31.83 12.52 7.68
C ALA A 352 -33.06 13.34 7.28
N GLU A 353 -33.05 13.92 6.08
CA GLU A 353 -34.20 14.70 5.59
C GLU A 353 -35.44 13.82 5.37
N SER A 354 -35.26 12.61 4.84
CA SER A 354 -36.36 11.64 4.71
C SER A 354 -36.95 11.24 6.05
N ALA A 355 -36.11 10.97 7.07
CA ALA A 355 -36.56 10.64 8.42
C ALA A 355 -37.32 11.80 9.08
N LYS A 356 -36.85 13.05 8.92
CA LYS A 356 -37.56 14.26 9.41
C LYS A 356 -38.93 14.41 8.75
N GLY A 357 -39.00 14.25 7.42
CA GLY A 357 -40.27 14.32 6.68
C GLY A 357 -41.27 13.23 7.11
N MET A 358 -40.79 12.00 7.33
CA MET A 358 -41.61 10.91 7.86
C MET A 358 -42.15 11.25 9.25
N LEU A 359 -41.31 11.74 10.16
CA LEU A 359 -41.75 12.15 11.50
C LEU A 359 -42.80 13.26 11.46
N GLN A 360 -42.61 14.28 10.62
CA GLN A 360 -43.59 15.36 10.47
C GLN A 360 -44.96 14.82 9.99
N THR A 361 -44.94 13.89 9.04
CA THR A 361 -46.17 13.29 8.51
C THR A 361 -46.87 12.45 9.59
N LEU A 362 -46.13 11.59 10.28
CA LEU A 362 -46.67 10.71 11.32
C LEU A 362 -47.16 11.48 12.56
N GLN A 363 -46.58 12.62 12.89
CA GLN A 363 -47.03 13.45 14.01
C GLN A 363 -48.25 14.30 13.67
N SER A 364 -48.37 14.75 12.41
CA SER A 364 -49.53 15.54 11.97
C SER A 364 -50.81 14.70 11.86
N THR A 365 -50.72 13.41 11.54
CA THR A 365 -51.89 12.50 11.57
C THR A 365 -52.42 12.23 12.97
N VAL A 366 -51.57 12.30 14.00
CA VAL A 366 -51.96 12.06 15.41
C VAL A 366 -52.69 13.25 16.04
N GLN A 367 -52.50 14.48 15.55
CA GLN A 367 -53.06 15.70 16.16
C GLN A 367 -54.50 16.06 15.75
N THR A 368 -55.19 15.28 14.92
CA THR A 368 -56.57 15.58 14.50
C THR A 368 -57.63 14.95 15.42
N GLN A 369 -57.60 15.26 16.73
CA GLN A 369 -58.82 15.16 17.55
C GLN A 369 -59.65 16.44 17.35
N TYR A 370 -60.52 16.43 16.35
CA TYR A 370 -61.57 17.45 16.25
C TYR A 370 -62.61 17.20 17.35
N VAL A 371 -62.58 17.99 18.42
CA VAL A 371 -63.65 18.05 19.42
C VAL A 371 -64.70 19.03 18.89
N ASN A 372 -65.87 18.54 18.47
CA ASN A 372 -66.97 19.38 18.03
C ASN A 372 -67.39 20.35 19.16
N PRO A 373 -67.21 21.68 19.01
CA PRO A 373 -67.60 22.65 20.04
C PRO A 373 -69.13 22.76 20.21
N GLU A 374 -69.92 22.25 19.25
CA GLU A 374 -71.38 22.27 19.25
C GLU A 374 -72.02 20.97 19.75
N ALA A 375 -71.24 20.01 20.27
CA ALA A 375 -71.80 18.84 20.94
C ALA A 375 -72.53 19.28 22.22
N GLU A 376 -73.82 19.60 22.08
CA GLU A 376 -74.71 20.15 23.09
C GLU A 376 -74.52 19.50 24.46
N LYS A 377 -74.22 20.34 25.46
CA LYS A 377 -74.45 20.00 26.87
C LYS A 377 -75.96 19.78 27.05
N LYS A 378 -76.41 18.54 26.93
CA LYS A 378 -77.73 18.12 27.40
C LYS A 378 -77.87 18.55 28.86
N THR A 379 -78.63 19.61 29.06
CA THR A 379 -79.04 20.12 30.36
C THR A 379 -79.79 19.01 31.10
N LYS A 380 -79.19 18.49 32.17
CA LYS A 380 -79.91 17.68 33.16
C LYS A 380 -80.94 18.60 33.83
N LYS A 381 -82.20 18.48 33.43
CA LYS A 381 -83.34 18.93 34.24
C LYS A 381 -83.42 18.04 35.48
N ARG A 382 -83.34 18.65 36.67
CA ARG A 382 -84.07 18.22 37.86
C ARG A 382 -84.52 19.45 38.61
#